data_AF-A0A7V6NKX6-F1
#
_entry.id   AF-A0A7V6NKX6-F1
#
_cell.length_a   1.000
_cell.length_b   1.000
_cell.length_c   1.000
_cell.angle_alpha   90.00
_cell.angle_beta   90.00
_cell.angle_gamma   90.00
#
_symmetry.space_group_name_H-M   'P 1'
#
loop_
_entity.id
_entity.type
_entity.pdbx_description
1 polymer ?
#
loop_
_entity_poly.entity_id
_entity_poly.type
_entity_poly.pdbx_seq_one_letter_code
_entity_poly.pdbx_strand_id
1 'polypeptide(L)' 'MKPSRAAIIQSNFISPAPAFLKVDIAAREGLMKVVEAFPDVKIFCAALDETLNENAYIVPGLGDAGDRIFGTK' A
#
# COMPACT_ATOMS: atom_id res chain seq x y z
N MET A 1 24.67 -39.91 -8.19
CA MET A 1 24.67 -38.51 -7.74
C MET A 1 23.26 -37.97 -7.90
N LYS A 2 22.49 -37.86 -6.81
CA LYS A 2 21.09 -37.41 -6.80
C LYS A 2 21.07 -35.87 -6.73
N PRO A 3 20.25 -35.14 -7.50
CA PRO A 3 20.04 -33.72 -7.23
C PRO A 3 19.13 -33.58 -6.00
N SER A 4 19.66 -32.95 -4.96
CA SER A 4 18.94 -32.50 -3.78
C SER A 4 17.93 -31.43 -4.18
N ARG A 5 16.63 -31.80 -4.20
CA ARG A 5 15.53 -30.83 -4.23
C ARG A 5 15.52 -30.11 -2.88
N ALA A 6 16.04 -28.88 -2.85
CA ALA A 6 15.71 -27.95 -1.78
C ALA A 6 14.21 -27.66 -1.88
N ALA A 7 13.44 -28.15 -0.90
CA ALA A 7 12.05 -27.78 -0.75
C ALA A 7 11.99 -26.30 -0.36
N ILE A 8 11.59 -25.44 -1.30
CA ILE A 8 11.09 -24.11 -0.95
C ILE A 8 9.79 -24.35 -0.19
N ILE A 9 9.83 -24.26 1.15
CA ILE A 9 8.62 -24.09 1.94
C ILE A 9 8.15 -22.66 1.63
N GLN A 10 7.30 -22.50 0.61
CA GLN A 10 6.42 -21.34 0.55
C GLN A 10 5.51 -21.49 1.76
N SER A 11 5.78 -20.71 2.82
CA SER A 11 4.81 -20.48 3.88
C SER A 11 3.62 -19.78 3.23
N ASN A 12 2.68 -20.59 2.73
CA ASN A 12 1.37 -20.16 2.29
C ASN A 12 0.63 -19.62 3.51
N PHE A 13 0.89 -18.36 3.85
CA PHE A 13 -0.03 -17.58 4.66
C PHE A 13 -1.23 -17.26 3.77
N ILE A 14 -2.08 -18.27 3.56
CA ILE A 14 -3.40 -18.06 2.97
C ILE A 14 -4.20 -17.36 4.05
N SER A 15 -4.17 -16.02 4.02
CA SER A 15 -5.19 -15.24 4.73
C SER A 15 -6.55 -15.68 4.17
N PRO A 16 -7.46 -16.24 4.98
CA PRO A 16 -8.69 -16.88 4.50
C PRO A 16 -9.74 -15.89 3.95
N ALA A 17 -9.43 -14.60 3.88
CA ALA A 17 -10.29 -13.56 3.34
C ALA A 17 -9.50 -12.65 2.39
N PRO A 18 -10.13 -12.13 1.31
CA PRO A 18 -9.48 -11.13 0.46
C PRO A 18 -9.04 -9.96 1.32
N ALA A 19 -7.76 -9.60 1.24
CA ALA A 19 -7.22 -8.47 1.96
C ALA A 19 -7.80 -7.18 1.36
N PHE A 20 -8.25 -6.29 2.25
CA PHE A 20 -8.78 -4.99 1.89
C PHE A 20 -7.85 -3.90 2.42
N LEU A 21 -7.43 -3.01 1.53
CA LEU A 21 -6.74 -1.78 1.90
C LEU A 21 -7.73 -0.62 1.80
N LYS A 22 -7.88 0.15 2.88
CA LYS A 22 -8.71 1.36 2.90
C LYS A 22 -7.82 2.55 3.18
N VAL A 23 -7.93 3.57 2.33
CA VAL A 23 -7.13 4.80 2.44
C VAL A 23 -8.03 6.01 2.21
N ASP A 24 -7.88 7.02 3.05
CA ASP A 24 -8.63 8.27 2.90
C ASP A 24 -8.13 9.05 1.68
N ILE A 25 -6.81 9.07 1.48
CA ILE A 25 -6.19 9.77 0.36
C ILE A 25 -4.94 9.03 -0.11
N ALA A 26 -4.70 9.01 -1.41
CA ALA A 26 -3.50 8.45 -2.02
C ALA A 26 -3.04 9.32 -3.20
N ALA A 27 -1.73 9.32 -3.49
CA ALA A 27 -1.20 9.80 -4.76
C ALA A 27 -1.19 8.67 -5.80
N ARG A 28 -1.37 9.03 -7.08
CA ARG A 28 -1.43 8.06 -8.19
C ARG A 28 -0.24 7.11 -8.23
N GLU A 29 0.98 7.61 -8.14
CA GLU A 29 2.20 6.81 -8.17
C GLU A 29 2.33 5.85 -6.98
N GLY A 30 1.81 6.24 -5.81
CA GLY A 30 1.77 5.38 -4.62
C GLY A 30 0.77 4.25 -4.82
N LEU A 31 -0.43 4.56 -5.28
CA LEU A 31 -1.48 3.57 -5.53
C LEU A 31 -1.05 2.55 -6.58
N MET A 32 -0.44 2.99 -7.68
CA MET A 32 0.03 2.09 -8.75
C MET A 32 1.06 1.09 -8.24
N LYS A 33 2.01 1.51 -7.41
CA LYS A 33 3.01 0.62 -6.79
C LYS A 33 2.36 -0.44 -5.90
N VAL A 34 1.33 -0.06 -5.14
CA VAL A 34 0.60 -1.01 -4.29
C VAL A 34 -0.17 -2.02 -5.13
N VAL A 35 -0.85 -1.58 -6.19
CA VAL A 35 -1.59 -2.46 -7.11
C VAL A 35 -0.65 -3.45 -7.80
N GLU A 36 0.52 -3.00 -8.23
CA GLU A 36 1.53 -3.86 -8.86
C GLU A 36 2.09 -4.91 -7.88
N ALA A 37 2.40 -4.49 -6.65
CA ALA A 37 2.95 -5.38 -5.64
C ALA A 37 1.92 -6.37 -5.06
N PHE A 38 0.64 -5.97 -5.02
CA PHE A 38 -0.43 -6.71 -4.36
C PHE A 38 -1.70 -6.80 -5.23
N PRO A 39 -1.66 -7.53 -6.35
CA PRO A 39 -2.78 -7.58 -7.31
C PRO A 39 -4.07 -8.17 -6.73
N ASP A 40 -3.97 -8.99 -5.68
CA ASP A 40 -5.11 -9.63 -5.03
C ASP A 40 -5.77 -8.77 -3.93
N VAL A 41 -5.20 -7.60 -3.61
CA VAL A 41 -5.75 -6.68 -2.60
C VAL A 41 -6.82 -5.79 -3.23
N LYS A 42 -8.00 -5.74 -2.60
CA LYS A 42 -9.05 -4.78 -2.97
C LYS A 42 -8.81 -3.45 -2.26
N ILE A 43 -8.61 -2.39 -3.04
CA ILE A 43 -8.31 -1.06 -2.51
C ILE A 43 -9.55 -0.16 -2.59
N PHE A 44 -9.92 0.43 -1.45
CA PHE A 44 -10.91 1.50 -1.38
C PHE A 44 -10.19 2.80 -1.04
N CYS A 45 -10.23 3.76 -1.96
CA CYS A 45 -9.56 5.05 -1.85
C CYS A 45 -10.60 6.16 -1.93
N ALA A 46 -10.72 6.98 -0.88
CA ALA A 46 -11.75 8.03 -0.85
C ALA A 46 -11.37 9.23 -1.73
N ALA A 47 -10.08 9.57 -1.82
CA ALA A 47 -9.55 10.59 -2.72
C ALA A 47 -8.24 10.13 -3.39
N LEU A 48 -8.16 10.26 -4.72
CA LEU A 48 -6.95 9.98 -5.48
C LEU A 48 -6.43 11.30 -6.07
N ASP A 49 -5.29 11.73 -5.56
CA ASP A 49 -4.61 12.96 -5.95
C ASP A 49 -3.48 12.69 -6.95
N GLU A 50 -2.99 13.76 -7.56
CA GLU A 50 -2.20 13.71 -8.79
C GLU A 50 -0.79 13.17 -8.55
N THR A 51 -0.11 13.69 -7.53
CA THR A 51 1.32 13.45 -7.35
C THR A 51 1.78 13.63 -5.91
N LEU A 52 3.00 13.18 -5.64
CA LEU A 52 3.80 13.54 -4.49
C LEU A 52 4.73 14.71 -4.85
N ASN A 53 4.94 15.63 -3.91
CA ASN A 53 6.01 16.61 -4.02
C ASN A 53 7.38 16.04 -3.60
N GLU A 54 8.42 16.87 -3.64
CA GLU A 54 9.80 16.53 -3.27
C GLU A 54 9.98 16.04 -1.82
N ASN A 55 9.05 16.41 -0.94
CA ASN A 55 9.03 15.99 0.47
C ASN A 55 8.09 14.78 0.70
N ALA A 56 7.67 14.10 -0.37
CA ALA A 56 6.76 12.97 -0.37
C ALA A 56 5.36 13.24 0.24
N TYR A 57 4.90 14.50 0.21
CA TYR A 57 3.50 14.82 0.51
C TYR A 57 2.65 14.68 -0.74
N ILE A 58 1.44 14.14 -0.56
CA ILE A 58 0.39 14.14 -1.58
C ILE A 58 -0.01 15.59 -1.90
N VAL A 59 -0.18 15.92 -3.18
CA VAL A 59 -0.58 17.25 -3.67
C VAL A 59 -1.80 17.10 -4.58
N PRO A 60 -2.89 17.88 -4.37
CA PRO A 60 -3.06 18.94 -3.36
C PRO A 60 -3.06 18.46 -1.90
N GLY A 61 -3.50 17.23 -1.62
CA GLY A 61 -3.33 16.55 -0.35
C GLY A 61 -4.05 17.14 0.85
N LEU A 62 -3.71 16.61 2.03
CA LEU A 62 -4.25 17.03 3.33
C LEU A 62 -3.18 17.52 4.32
N GLY A 63 -1.91 17.54 3.92
CA GLY A 63 -0.78 17.74 4.84
C GLY A 63 -0.47 16.49 5.68
N ASP A 64 0.22 16.67 6.80
CA ASP A 64 0.56 15.55 7.69
C ASP A 64 -0.68 15.03 8.44
N ALA A 65 -1.03 13.77 8.20
CA ALA A 65 -2.21 13.16 8.79
C ALA A 65 -2.07 13.03 10.32
N GLY A 66 -0.88 12.72 10.83
CA GLY A 66 -0.62 12.57 12.25
C GLY A 66 -0.79 13.90 12.98
N ASP A 67 -0.16 14.96 12.48
CA ASP A 67 -0.26 16.31 13.05
C ASP A 67 -1.72 16.79 13.09
N ARG A 68 -2.50 16.53 12.04
CA ARG A 68 -3.90 16.96 11.97
C ARG A 68 -4.84 16.16 12.88
N ILE A 69 -4.59 14.87 13.07
CA ILE A 69 -5.43 14.01 13.91
C ILE A 69 -5.09 14.19 15.39
N PHE A 70 -3.81 14.32 15.72
CA PHE A 70 -3.34 14.30 17.11
C PHE A 70 -2.92 15.67 17.65
N GLY A 71 -2.91 16.72 16.82
CA GLY A 71 -2.58 18.08 17.24
C GLY A 71 -1.14 18.23 17.73
N THR A 72 -0.20 17.59 17.04
CA THR A 72 1.22 17.49 17.48
C THR A 72 2.12 18.62 16.95
N LYS A 73 1.52 19.65 16.33
CA LYS A 73 2.16 20.92 15.94
C LYS A 73 1.35 22.12 16.43
#